data_AF-A0A933RI86-F1
#
_entry.id   AF-A0A933RI86-F1
#
_cell.length_a   1.000
_cell.length_b   1.000
_cell.length_c   1.000
_cell.angle_alpha   90.00
_cell.angle_beta   90.00
_cell.angle_gamma   90.00
#
_symmetry.space_group_name_H-M   'P 1'
#
loop_
_entity.id
_entity.type
_entity.pdbx_description
1 polymer ?
#
loop_
_entity_poly.entity_id
_entity_poly.type
_entity_poly.pdbx_seq_one_letter_code
_entity_poly.pdbx_strand_id
1 'polypeptide(L)'
;MLEAVVEPLSIAHVSPYAWEDVHEVNAYVDRVTRELAARGHRVVVLAPSRDGEAVRETRRAVRAGAVELTEGEPALLAVGEALPVPGSATRGRVAIPIDVARTVEELLTGLPLDICHVHEPFAPSVASIALRTSRALNVGTFHAPAERLVGTQVARKLVQLVFGRLDARQAAYGATRDLMARYFPAEYEVVAPGADVAPREPGDDRVRLLFVDREERPALRTFLRALRRLDPALPWDATVVSARGPSSTTPLRAELRDRVAFAAGGEEAELARADVLVAASTGVSPSPGLVTRALAGGVVPVTSRLAVYEELAEDHGLLFEPGDVETLAGQLRRVVGDAGLRARLVAAPPPARPWSAVADDVEASYARLVARRHDPAGRPDLWRGLEPRRLIDVDLHMHTDHSHDCATPVEHLLSTARAQGLGAIAVTDHNEVSGALEAAAKAEQFGVKVIVGEEVKTAAQGEVIGLFLREKIPRGLTLRETIDEIRAQGGLVYVPHPFDRMHAVPDYEHLLTIVEDVDAIEVYNPRVAIGSFNEEAERFAAKYRIVPGAGSDSHVAAGLGSVRIRMRDFDGPEEFLESLRHAEIVTKPGTLLYVQALKFLETKATPAAARRARRARRVRRATRK
;
A
#
# COMPACT_ATOMS: atom_id res chain seq x y z
N MET A 1 6.63 -28.12 -15.57
CA MET A 1 5.96 -26.88 -15.15
C MET A 1 6.76 -25.75 -15.77
N LEU A 2 6.18 -25.04 -16.74
CA LEU A 2 6.79 -23.81 -17.25
C LEU A 2 6.66 -22.78 -16.11
N GLU A 3 7.78 -22.36 -15.53
CA GLU A 3 7.82 -21.20 -14.64
C GLU A 3 7.15 -20.04 -15.39
N ALA A 4 6.08 -19.50 -14.82
CA ALA A 4 5.46 -18.29 -15.36
C ALA A 4 6.49 -17.17 -15.16
N VAL A 5 7.25 -16.87 -16.20
CA VAL A 5 8.18 -15.74 -16.22
C VAL A 5 7.34 -14.49 -16.01
N VAL A 6 7.41 -13.90 -14.82
CA VAL A 6 6.80 -12.61 -14.53
C VAL A 6 7.51 -11.59 -15.39
N GLU A 7 6.77 -10.76 -16.14
CA GLU A 7 7.37 -9.70 -16.92
C GLU A 7 8.23 -8.77 -16.02
N PRO A 8 9.37 -8.26 -16.51
CA PRO A 8 10.23 -7.37 -15.75
C PRO A 8 9.53 -6.12 -15.19
N LEU A 9 9.13 -6.19 -13.92
CA LEU A 9 8.55 -5.07 -13.17
C LEU A 9 9.58 -3.98 -12.83
N SER A 10 9.10 -2.74 -12.77
CA SER A 10 9.79 -1.60 -12.16
C SER A 10 9.37 -1.45 -10.69
N ILE A 11 10.31 -1.60 -9.75
CA ILE A 11 10.01 -1.76 -8.32
C ILE A 11 10.79 -0.75 -7.49
N ALA A 12 10.10 -0.01 -6.62
CA ALA A 12 10.72 0.79 -5.57
C ALA A 12 10.55 0.11 -4.21
N HIS A 13 11.64 -0.23 -3.54
CA HIS A 13 11.64 -0.61 -2.12
C HIS A 13 11.96 0.61 -1.26
N VAL A 14 11.19 0.85 -0.19
CA VAL A 14 11.35 2.04 0.65
C VAL A 14 11.59 1.64 2.09
N SER A 15 12.81 1.91 2.58
CA SER A 15 13.19 1.70 3.98
C SER A 15 12.95 2.97 4.81
N PRO A 16 12.45 2.85 6.06
CA PRO A 16 12.32 3.98 6.97
C PRO A 16 13.61 4.26 7.78
N TYR A 17 14.65 3.43 7.63
CA TYR A 17 15.90 3.51 8.38
C TYR A 17 17.02 4.09 7.52
N ALA A 18 17.95 4.82 8.15
CA ALA A 18 19.15 5.26 7.45
C ALA A 18 19.90 4.06 6.87
N TRP A 19 20.27 4.11 5.60
CA TRP A 19 20.81 2.93 4.91
C TRP A 19 22.10 2.39 5.54
N GLU A 20 22.93 3.28 6.08
CA GLU A 20 24.19 2.94 6.73
C GLU A 20 24.00 2.30 8.12
N ASP A 21 22.81 2.40 8.71
CA ASP A 21 22.52 1.79 10.00
C ASP A 21 22.31 0.28 9.80
N VAL A 22 23.00 -0.52 10.62
CA VAL A 22 22.83 -1.97 10.59
C VAL A 22 21.48 -2.35 11.22
N HIS A 23 20.49 -2.62 10.38
CA HIS A 23 19.11 -2.89 10.74
C HIS A 23 18.55 -4.12 10.01
N GLU A 24 17.73 -4.93 10.68
CA GLU A 24 17.14 -6.14 10.08
C GLU A 24 16.27 -5.82 8.85
N VAL A 25 15.56 -4.69 8.88
CA VAL A 25 14.77 -4.22 7.73
C VAL A 25 15.64 -3.84 6.54
N ASN A 26 16.76 -3.12 6.74
CA ASN A 26 17.69 -2.79 5.65
C ASN A 26 18.32 -4.06 5.08
N ALA A 27 18.71 -5.01 5.93
CA ALA A 27 19.26 -6.29 5.51
C ALA A 27 18.24 -7.10 4.69
N TYR A 28 16.98 -7.16 5.12
CA TYR A 28 15.91 -7.78 4.35
C TYR A 28 15.74 -7.13 2.98
N VAL A 29 15.67 -5.79 2.94
CA VAL A 29 15.53 -5.03 1.69
C VAL A 29 16.70 -5.30 0.74
N ASP A 30 17.95 -5.22 1.22
CA ASP A 30 19.13 -5.48 0.38
C ASP A 30 19.09 -6.91 -0.20
N ARG A 31 18.77 -7.92 0.61
CA ARG A 31 18.73 -9.31 0.15
C ARG A 31 17.61 -9.55 -0.87
N VAL A 32 16.38 -9.13 -0.59
CA VAL A 32 15.24 -9.33 -1.49
C VAL A 32 15.42 -8.55 -2.79
N THR A 33 15.91 -7.31 -2.73
CA THR A 33 16.09 -6.49 -3.93
C THR A 33 17.17 -7.03 -4.86
N ARG A 34 18.25 -7.63 -4.32
CA ARG A 34 19.26 -8.34 -5.12
C ARG A 34 18.69 -9.58 -5.81
N GLU A 35 17.87 -10.36 -5.12
CA GLU A 35 17.20 -11.53 -5.71
C GLU A 35 16.25 -11.11 -6.84
N LEU A 36 15.42 -10.08 -6.62
CA LEU A 36 14.51 -9.54 -7.64
C LEU A 36 15.28 -8.99 -8.85
N ALA A 37 16.36 -8.25 -8.61
CA ALA A 37 17.23 -7.73 -9.66
C ALA A 37 17.89 -8.85 -10.48
N ALA A 38 18.37 -9.91 -9.82
CA ALA A 38 18.96 -11.07 -10.49
C ALA A 38 17.96 -11.81 -11.40
N ARG A 39 16.66 -11.67 -11.14
CA ARG A 39 15.56 -12.20 -11.96
C ARG A 39 15.13 -11.26 -13.10
N GLY A 40 15.80 -10.11 -13.24
CA GLY A 40 15.57 -9.16 -14.33
C GLY A 40 14.65 -7.99 -13.98
N HIS A 41 14.18 -7.88 -12.74
CA HIS A 41 13.40 -6.71 -12.31
C HIS A 41 14.27 -5.45 -12.24
N ARG A 42 13.67 -4.30 -12.52
CA ARG A 42 14.33 -2.99 -12.40
C ARG A 42 14.04 -2.44 -11.01
N VAL A 43 15.02 -2.52 -10.11
CA VAL A 43 14.81 -2.26 -8.69
C VAL A 43 15.55 -1.00 -8.24
N VAL A 44 14.85 -0.14 -7.50
CA VAL A 44 15.43 1.00 -6.79
C VAL A 44 15.10 0.92 -5.31
N VAL A 45 16.06 1.27 -4.48
CA VAL A 45 15.91 1.36 -3.03
C VAL A 45 15.92 2.83 -2.61
N LEU A 46 14.89 3.26 -1.90
CA LEU A 46 14.77 4.59 -1.32
C LEU A 46 14.95 4.50 0.19
N ALA A 47 15.91 5.24 0.73
CA ALA A 47 16.15 5.26 2.17
C ALA A 47 16.63 6.65 2.63
N PRO A 48 16.40 7.02 3.91
CA PRO A 48 17.22 8.02 4.57
C PRO A 48 18.71 7.64 4.51
N SER A 49 19.58 8.64 4.66
CA SER A 49 21.02 8.46 4.68
C SER A 49 21.68 9.45 5.65
N ARG A 50 22.77 9.02 6.29
CA ARG A 50 23.65 9.89 7.08
C ARG A 50 24.65 10.64 6.20
N ASP A 51 24.82 10.21 4.96
CA ASP A 51 25.64 10.89 3.97
C ASP A 51 24.86 12.02 3.28
N GLY A 52 25.05 13.24 3.79
CA GLY A 52 24.43 14.43 3.21
C GLY A 52 24.87 14.72 1.76
N GLU A 53 26.01 14.21 1.29
CA GLU A 53 26.43 14.34 -0.11
C GLU A 53 25.59 13.45 -1.03
N ALA A 54 25.42 12.18 -0.66
CA ALA A 54 24.53 11.25 -1.38
C ALA A 54 23.09 11.81 -1.50
N VAL A 55 22.57 12.44 -0.44
CA VAL A 55 21.25 13.11 -0.46
C VAL A 55 21.22 14.28 -1.45
N ARG A 56 22.28 15.11 -1.48
CA ARG A 56 22.36 16.24 -2.41
C ARG A 56 22.49 15.77 -3.87
N GLU A 57 23.22 14.69 -4.13
CA GLU A 57 23.34 14.08 -5.45
C GLU A 57 21.99 13.56 -5.95
N THR A 58 21.28 12.80 -5.12
CA THR A 58 19.93 12.31 -5.44
C THR A 58 19.00 13.48 -5.78
N ARG A 59 18.98 14.54 -4.96
CA ARG A 59 18.17 15.74 -5.23
C ARG A 59 18.55 16.48 -6.51
N ARG A 60 19.83 16.45 -6.92
CA ARG A 60 20.25 17.03 -8.21
C ARG A 60 19.77 16.18 -9.37
N ALA A 61 19.92 14.85 -9.28
CA ALA A 61 19.45 13.92 -10.31
C ALA A 61 17.93 13.99 -10.50
N VAL A 62 17.15 14.00 -9.41
CA VAL A 62 15.68 14.13 -9.47
C VAL A 62 15.25 15.42 -10.15
N ARG A 63 15.83 16.56 -9.77
CA ARG A 63 15.49 17.86 -10.39
C ARG A 63 15.92 17.98 -11.85
N ALA A 64 16.95 17.24 -12.25
CA ALA A 64 17.39 17.18 -13.64
C ALA A 64 16.59 16.16 -14.48
N GLY A 65 15.69 15.37 -13.87
CA GLY A 65 15.02 14.25 -14.54
C GLY A 65 15.98 13.14 -14.97
N ALA A 66 17.12 13.01 -14.30
CA ALA A 66 18.22 12.12 -14.68
C ALA A 66 18.23 10.79 -13.92
N VAL A 67 17.15 10.48 -13.19
CA VAL A 67 17.01 9.19 -12.50
C VAL A 67 16.33 8.22 -13.44
N GLU A 68 17.03 7.13 -13.77
CA GLU A 68 16.53 6.07 -14.65
C GLU A 68 16.54 4.73 -13.91
N LEU A 69 15.59 3.86 -14.26
CA LEU A 69 15.51 2.49 -13.75
C LEU A 69 16.15 1.55 -14.75
N THR A 70 17.31 1.01 -14.41
CA THR A 70 18.06 0.08 -15.26
C THR A 70 17.97 -1.35 -14.73
N GLU A 71 18.12 -2.33 -15.62
CA GLU A 71 18.37 -3.71 -15.23
C GLU A 71 19.77 -3.86 -14.62
N GLY A 72 19.97 -4.85 -13.75
CA GLY A 72 21.23 -5.08 -13.06
C GLY A 72 21.14 -4.76 -11.57
N GLU A 73 22.22 -4.24 -10.97
CA GLU A 73 22.27 -4.03 -9.53
C GLU A 73 21.21 -3.00 -9.04
N PRO A 74 20.55 -3.24 -7.90
CA PRO A 74 19.59 -2.29 -7.35
C PRO A 74 20.23 -0.92 -7.08
N ALA A 75 19.66 0.14 -7.65
CA ALA A 75 20.12 1.51 -7.37
C ALA A 75 19.68 1.95 -5.97
N LEU A 76 20.58 2.51 -5.18
CA LEU A 76 20.26 3.12 -3.89
C LEU A 76 20.17 4.65 -4.02
N LEU A 77 19.01 5.21 -3.68
CA LEU A 77 18.78 6.66 -3.67
C LEU A 77 18.55 7.16 -2.25
N ALA A 78 19.46 8.03 -1.81
CA ALA A 78 19.40 8.71 -0.53
C ALA A 78 18.38 9.88 -0.62
N VAL A 79 17.17 9.67 -0.12
CA VAL A 79 16.07 10.64 -0.29
C VAL A 79 15.93 11.64 0.86
N GLY A 80 16.69 11.47 1.94
CA GLY A 80 16.60 12.32 3.11
C GLY A 80 17.76 12.21 4.06
N GLU A 81 18.16 13.34 4.64
CA GLU A 81 19.20 13.36 5.67
C GLU A 81 18.63 12.84 6.99
N ALA A 82 19.30 11.83 7.54
CA ALA A 82 18.96 11.24 8.83
C ALA A 82 19.72 11.96 9.95
N LEU A 83 19.01 12.77 10.74
CA LEU A 83 19.64 13.37 11.91
C LEU A 83 20.01 12.29 12.95
N PRO A 84 21.24 12.31 13.49
CA PRO A 84 21.62 11.42 14.58
C PRO A 84 20.77 11.71 15.82
N VAL A 85 19.94 10.76 16.23
CA VAL A 85 19.26 10.82 17.52
C VAL A 85 20.24 10.34 18.59
N PRO A 86 20.50 11.10 19.69
CA PRO A 86 21.43 10.68 20.73
C PRO A 86 21.14 9.27 21.24
N GLY A 87 22.11 8.35 21.11
CA GLY A 87 21.99 6.95 21.49
C GLY A 87 21.45 5.98 20.41
N SER A 88 21.23 6.45 19.17
CA SER A 88 20.67 5.64 18.05
C SER A 88 21.69 4.95 17.15
N ALA A 89 22.99 5.23 17.27
CA ALA A 89 24.04 4.65 16.39
C ALA A 89 24.09 3.10 16.38
N THR A 90 23.33 2.43 17.25
CA THR A 90 23.17 0.97 17.27
C THR A 90 21.73 0.51 17.54
N ARG A 91 20.73 1.41 17.44
CA ARG A 91 19.35 1.12 17.88
C ARG A 91 18.32 1.67 16.93
N GLY A 92 17.99 0.87 15.90
CA GLY A 92 16.68 0.67 15.27
C GLY A 92 15.57 1.70 15.39
N ARG A 93 15.89 2.99 15.44
CA ARG A 93 14.91 4.07 15.50
C ARG A 93 14.79 4.67 14.13
N VAL A 94 13.55 4.79 13.66
CA VAL A 94 13.19 5.48 12.43
C VAL A 94 13.90 6.83 12.40
N ALA A 95 14.66 7.08 11.33
CA ALA A 95 15.29 8.37 11.12
C ALA A 95 14.17 9.40 10.90
N ILE A 96 14.24 10.56 11.57
CA ILE A 96 13.30 11.65 11.32
C ILE A 96 13.76 12.33 10.02
N PRO A 97 13.02 12.17 8.91
CA PRO A 97 13.44 12.73 7.65
C PRO A 97 13.19 14.25 7.62
N ILE A 98 14.21 15.04 7.26
CA ILE A 98 14.07 16.49 7.02
C ILE A 98 14.00 16.76 5.52
N ASP A 99 13.00 17.56 5.10
CA ASP A 99 12.82 18.00 3.71
C ASP A 99 12.79 16.86 2.68
N VAL A 100 12.09 15.76 3.03
CA VAL A 100 12.06 14.54 2.22
C VAL A 100 10.82 14.44 1.33
N ALA A 101 9.71 15.06 1.74
CA ALA A 101 8.43 14.95 1.06
C ALA A 101 8.52 15.27 -0.43
N ARG A 102 9.09 16.43 -0.78
CA ARG A 102 9.24 16.88 -2.17
C ARG A 102 10.12 15.93 -3.00
N THR A 103 11.26 15.50 -2.44
CA THR A 103 12.20 14.64 -3.17
C THR A 103 11.56 13.29 -3.49
N VAL A 104 10.87 12.68 -2.51
CA VAL A 104 10.16 11.41 -2.69
C VAL A 104 8.99 11.57 -3.65
N GLU A 105 8.22 12.65 -3.54
CA GLU A 105 7.08 12.93 -4.41
C GLU A 105 7.49 13.13 -5.88
N GLU A 106 8.51 13.97 -6.13
CA GLU A 106 9.05 14.20 -7.48
C GLU A 106 9.60 12.90 -8.08
N LEU A 107 10.33 12.11 -7.28
CA LEU A 107 10.90 10.84 -7.72
C LEU A 107 9.82 9.80 -8.06
N LEU A 108 8.87 9.55 -7.15
CA LEU A 108 7.82 8.54 -7.35
C LEU A 108 6.80 8.95 -8.41
N THR A 109 6.66 10.25 -8.71
CA THR A 109 5.81 10.74 -9.79
C THR A 109 6.52 10.73 -11.14
N GLY A 110 7.86 10.91 -11.15
CA GLY A 110 8.67 10.90 -12.37
C GLY A 110 9.05 9.51 -12.87
N LEU A 111 9.13 8.51 -11.98
CA LEU A 111 9.50 7.15 -12.34
C LEU A 111 8.28 6.29 -12.74
N PRO A 112 8.37 5.51 -13.84
CA PRO A 112 7.32 4.58 -14.27
C PRO A 112 7.35 3.29 -13.42
N LEU A 113 6.94 3.40 -12.16
CA LEU A 113 6.95 2.29 -11.20
C LEU A 113 5.70 1.42 -11.32
N ASP A 114 5.90 0.10 -11.36
CA ASP A 114 4.83 -0.87 -11.23
C ASP A 114 4.47 -1.09 -9.76
N ILE A 115 5.48 -1.25 -8.92
CA ILE A 115 5.34 -1.53 -7.49
C ILE A 115 6.09 -0.48 -6.65
N CYS A 116 5.46 -0.04 -5.56
CA CYS A 116 6.09 0.68 -4.45
C CYS A 116 5.95 -0.15 -3.17
N HIS A 117 6.99 -0.89 -2.80
CA HIS A 117 7.04 -1.73 -1.61
C HIS A 117 7.63 -0.93 -0.43
N VAL A 118 6.78 -0.54 0.50
CA VAL A 118 7.18 0.18 1.72
C VAL A 118 7.39 -0.77 2.90
N HIS A 119 8.45 -0.56 3.67
CA HIS A 119 8.73 -1.34 4.88
C HIS A 119 8.44 -0.52 6.13
N GLU A 120 7.73 -1.12 7.09
CA GLU A 120 7.29 -0.49 8.33
C GLU A 120 6.78 0.96 8.14
N PRO A 121 5.71 1.18 7.34
CA PRO A 121 5.24 2.50 6.92
C PRO A 121 4.52 3.30 8.03
N PHE A 122 5.03 3.25 9.26
CA PHE A 122 4.54 4.04 10.38
C PHE A 122 4.95 5.51 10.20
N ALA A 123 4.00 6.43 10.43
CA ALA A 123 4.26 7.86 10.34
C ALA A 123 4.85 8.41 11.65
N PRO A 124 5.77 9.40 11.60
CA PRO A 124 6.40 9.96 10.40
C PRO A 124 7.62 9.13 9.94
N SER A 125 7.66 8.77 8.66
CA SER A 125 8.81 8.09 8.02
C SER A 125 8.84 8.31 6.50
N VAL A 126 9.98 8.02 5.86
CA VAL A 126 10.11 7.99 4.40
C VAL A 126 9.13 6.99 3.77
N ALA A 127 9.03 5.79 4.35
CA ALA A 127 8.05 4.77 3.95
C ALA A 127 6.61 5.31 4.00
N SER A 128 6.23 6.04 5.05
CA SER A 128 4.90 6.66 5.15
C SER A 128 4.66 7.77 4.11
N ILE A 129 5.72 8.52 3.71
CA ILE A 129 5.64 9.58 2.70
C ILE A 129 5.48 8.95 1.31
N ALA A 130 6.29 7.93 1.00
CA ALA A 130 6.21 7.19 -0.24
C ALA A 130 4.82 6.59 -0.44
N LEU A 131 4.26 5.94 0.60
CA LEU A 131 2.92 5.36 0.53
C LEU A 131 1.82 6.40 0.25
N ARG A 132 1.97 7.65 0.71
CA ARG A 132 0.99 8.72 0.45
C ARG A 132 1.07 9.29 -0.97
N THR A 133 2.26 9.25 -1.57
CA THR A 133 2.56 9.97 -2.83
C THR A 133 2.66 9.03 -4.03
N SER A 134 2.95 7.75 -3.82
CA SER A 134 3.06 6.71 -4.84
C SER A 134 1.81 6.61 -5.71
N ARG A 135 2.03 6.46 -7.02
CA ARG A 135 1.02 6.13 -8.03
C ARG A 135 1.08 4.66 -8.47
N ALA A 136 1.99 3.88 -7.88
CA ALA A 136 2.21 2.47 -8.18
C ALA A 136 1.33 1.56 -7.30
N LEU A 137 1.37 0.25 -7.56
CA LEU A 137 0.80 -0.75 -6.65
C LEU A 137 1.62 -0.77 -5.36
N ASN A 138 0.98 -0.48 -4.23
CA ASN A 138 1.61 -0.32 -2.94
C ASN A 138 1.54 -1.61 -2.14
N VAL A 139 2.71 -2.12 -1.76
CA VAL A 139 2.86 -3.27 -0.87
C VAL A 139 3.48 -2.81 0.44
N GLY A 140 2.99 -3.29 1.57
CA GLY A 140 3.48 -2.91 2.89
C GLY A 140 3.94 -4.12 3.69
N THR A 141 5.23 -4.21 4.03
CA THR A 141 5.74 -5.26 4.92
C THR A 141 5.91 -4.75 6.35
N PHE A 142 5.36 -5.49 7.30
CA PHE A 142 5.53 -5.32 8.74
C PHE A 142 6.47 -6.38 9.27
N HIS A 143 7.62 -5.97 9.82
CA HIS A 143 8.66 -6.90 10.26
C HIS A 143 8.42 -7.38 11.68
N ALA A 144 8.71 -6.54 12.68
CA ALA A 144 8.46 -6.85 14.09
C ALA A 144 8.21 -5.56 14.88
N PRO A 145 7.15 -4.78 14.53
CA PRO A 145 6.88 -3.52 15.20
C PRO A 145 6.57 -3.76 16.69
N ALA A 146 7.11 -2.90 17.55
CA ALA A 146 6.80 -2.95 18.97
C ALA A 146 5.29 -2.74 19.22
N GLU A 147 4.67 -3.55 20.09
CA GLU A 147 3.23 -3.45 20.41
C GLU A 147 2.84 -2.03 20.86
N ARG A 148 3.73 -1.37 21.62
CA ARG A 148 3.52 0.02 22.06
C ARG A 148 3.37 1.01 20.90
N LEU A 149 4.02 0.76 19.76
CA LEU A 149 3.91 1.61 18.57
C LEU A 149 2.51 1.53 17.96
N VAL A 150 1.95 0.31 17.89
CA VAL A 150 0.64 0.04 17.26
C VAL A 150 -0.54 0.23 18.21
N GLY A 151 -0.32 0.16 19.53
CA GLY A 151 -1.38 0.23 20.54
C GLY A 151 -1.89 1.63 20.92
N THR A 152 -1.32 2.72 20.38
CA THR A 152 -1.75 4.08 20.75
C THR A 152 -2.96 4.55 19.94
N GLN A 153 -4.01 5.05 20.61
CA GLN A 153 -5.27 5.46 19.96
C GLN A 153 -5.12 6.58 18.93
N VAL A 154 -4.18 7.52 19.15
CA VAL A 154 -3.90 8.62 18.21
C VAL A 154 -3.19 8.12 16.95
N ALA A 155 -2.25 7.16 17.10
CA ALA A 155 -1.61 6.54 15.94
C ALA A 155 -2.63 5.78 15.10
N ARG A 156 -3.62 5.12 15.71
CA ARG A 156 -4.58 4.28 14.98
C ARG A 156 -5.32 5.02 13.85
N LYS A 157 -5.84 6.23 14.08
CA LYS A 157 -6.58 6.98 13.03
C LYS A 157 -5.66 7.49 11.91
N LEU A 158 -4.47 7.98 12.26
CA LEU A 158 -3.51 8.45 11.27
C LEU A 158 -2.93 7.31 10.44
N VAL A 159 -2.65 6.17 11.09
CA VAL A 159 -2.10 4.96 10.48
C VAL A 159 -3.14 4.27 9.61
N GLN A 160 -4.43 4.23 10.00
CA GLN A 160 -5.50 3.73 9.14
C GLN A 160 -5.62 4.52 7.82
N LEU A 161 -5.48 5.85 7.86
CA LEU A 161 -5.49 6.67 6.64
C LEU A 161 -4.31 6.34 5.72
N VAL A 162 -3.15 6.03 6.29
CA VAL A 162 -1.94 5.66 5.54
C VAL A 162 -2.06 4.23 4.98
N PHE A 163 -2.53 3.28 5.79
CA PHE A 163 -2.65 1.87 5.40
C PHE A 163 -3.82 1.59 4.45
N GLY A 164 -4.80 2.49 4.37
CA GLY A 164 -5.87 2.42 3.37
C GLY A 164 -5.36 2.47 1.92
N ARG A 165 -4.11 2.91 1.69
CA ARG A 165 -3.49 2.97 0.34
C ARG A 165 -2.71 1.72 -0.05
N LEU A 166 -2.61 0.72 0.85
CA LEU A 166 -1.94 -0.55 0.59
C LEU A 166 -2.87 -1.50 -0.19
N ASP A 167 -2.37 -2.08 -1.27
CA ASP A 167 -3.07 -3.12 -2.04
C ASP A 167 -2.78 -4.51 -1.52
N ALA A 168 -1.57 -4.71 -0.98
CA ALA A 168 -1.19 -5.91 -0.27
C ALA A 168 -0.47 -5.57 1.03
N ARG A 169 -0.66 -6.41 2.03
CA ARG A 169 -0.04 -6.30 3.35
C ARG A 169 0.68 -7.60 3.64
N GLN A 170 1.93 -7.49 4.02
CA GLN A 170 2.80 -8.60 4.37
C GLN A 170 3.25 -8.48 5.82
N ALA A 171 3.37 -9.60 6.50
CA ALA A 171 3.94 -9.70 7.84
C ALA A 171 5.11 -10.68 7.80
N ALA A 172 6.23 -10.32 8.43
CA ALA A 172 7.41 -11.19 8.45
C ALA A 172 7.21 -12.45 9.31
N TYR A 173 6.27 -12.44 10.24
CA TYR A 173 6.01 -13.56 11.16
C TYR A 173 4.50 -13.72 11.41
N GLY A 174 4.07 -14.91 11.80
CA GLY A 174 2.69 -15.17 12.21
C GLY A 174 2.27 -14.31 13.40
N ALA A 175 3.15 -14.16 14.39
CA ALA A 175 2.98 -13.28 15.53
C ALA A 175 2.83 -11.81 15.11
N THR A 176 3.56 -11.35 14.09
CA THR A 176 3.42 -10.00 13.54
C THR A 176 2.08 -9.84 12.83
N ARG A 177 1.64 -10.83 12.03
CA ARG A 177 0.30 -10.83 11.42
C ARG A 177 -0.77 -10.67 12.50
N ASP A 178 -0.72 -11.47 13.56
CA ASP A 178 -1.74 -11.48 14.60
C ASP A 178 -1.76 -10.16 15.40
N LEU A 179 -0.58 -9.58 15.65
CA LEU A 179 -0.46 -8.25 16.24
C LEU A 179 -1.09 -7.19 15.32
N MET A 180 -0.74 -7.18 14.04
CA MET A 180 -1.22 -6.20 13.08
C MET A 180 -2.73 -6.31 12.88
N ALA A 181 -3.26 -7.51 12.68
CA ALA A 181 -4.70 -7.76 12.50
C ALA A 181 -5.53 -7.32 13.73
N ARG A 182 -4.97 -7.41 14.94
CA ARG A 182 -5.64 -6.95 16.17
C ARG A 182 -5.85 -5.42 16.19
N TYR A 183 -4.86 -4.65 15.76
CA TYR A 183 -4.91 -3.17 15.81
C TYR A 183 -5.42 -2.54 14.50
N PHE A 184 -5.15 -3.19 13.38
CA PHE A 184 -5.48 -2.80 12.02
C PHE A 184 -6.08 -4.01 11.27
N PRO A 185 -7.37 -4.32 11.49
CA PRO A 185 -8.03 -5.46 10.86
C PRO A 185 -7.91 -5.39 9.33
N ALA A 186 -7.28 -6.39 8.74
CA ALA A 186 -7.12 -6.60 7.30
C ALA A 186 -6.55 -8.01 7.08
N GLU A 187 -6.49 -8.45 5.83
CA GLU A 187 -5.72 -9.64 5.47
C GLU A 187 -4.23 -9.29 5.37
N TYR A 188 -3.39 -10.16 5.91
CA TYR A 188 -1.93 -10.05 5.83
C TYR A 188 -1.34 -11.40 5.43
N GLU A 189 -0.54 -11.40 4.38
CA GLU A 189 0.26 -12.53 3.94
C GLU A 189 1.51 -12.68 4.81
N VAL A 190 1.83 -13.89 5.26
CA VAL A 190 3.08 -14.11 6.01
C VAL A 190 4.21 -14.40 5.02
N VAL A 191 5.22 -13.52 4.98
CA VAL A 191 6.43 -13.66 4.16
C VAL A 191 7.63 -13.71 5.10
N ALA A 192 7.99 -14.91 5.54
CA ALA A 192 9.05 -15.12 6.51
C ALA A 192 10.43 -14.71 5.96
N PRO A 193 11.25 -13.96 6.72
CA PRO A 193 12.61 -13.61 6.32
C PRO A 193 13.48 -14.83 6.05
N GLY A 194 14.35 -14.68 5.05
CA GLY A 194 15.35 -15.68 4.74
C GLY A 194 16.53 -15.61 5.70
N ALA A 195 17.37 -16.64 5.69
CA ALA A 195 18.65 -16.60 6.36
C ALA A 195 19.69 -17.39 5.56
N ASP A 196 20.89 -16.83 5.47
CA ASP A 196 22.04 -17.53 4.93
C ASP A 196 22.56 -18.53 5.97
N VAL A 197 22.82 -19.77 5.55
CA VAL A 197 23.44 -20.77 6.42
C VAL A 197 24.95 -20.55 6.42
N ALA A 198 25.45 -19.93 7.49
CA ALA A 198 26.89 -19.81 7.70
C ALA A 198 27.49 -21.18 8.09
N PRO A 199 28.62 -21.61 7.49
CA PRO A 199 29.31 -22.82 7.92
C PRO A 199 29.73 -22.70 9.38
N ARG A 200 29.34 -23.69 10.19
CA ARG A 200 29.68 -23.70 11.62
C ARG A 200 31.17 -23.93 11.81
N GLU A 201 31.77 -23.18 12.73
CA GLU A 201 33.12 -23.49 13.17
C GLU A 201 33.12 -24.65 14.18
N PRO A 202 34.08 -25.59 14.11
CA PRO A 202 34.20 -26.67 15.08
C PRO A 202 34.14 -26.14 16.51
N GLY A 203 33.42 -26.88 17.37
CA GLY A 203 33.34 -26.58 18.80
C GLY A 203 34.67 -26.81 19.50
N ASP A 204 34.88 -26.09 20.59
CA ASP A 204 35.85 -26.44 21.63
C ASP A 204 35.15 -27.32 22.69
N ASP A 205 35.87 -27.76 23.73
CA ASP A 205 35.31 -28.51 24.86
C ASP A 205 34.28 -27.67 25.68
N ARG A 206 34.22 -26.35 25.45
CA ARG A 206 33.32 -25.42 26.12
C ARG A 206 32.17 -24.96 25.24
N VAL A 207 31.00 -24.78 25.87
CA VAL A 207 29.80 -24.22 25.23
C VAL A 207 29.94 -22.71 25.10
N ARG A 208 29.87 -22.21 23.87
CA ARG A 208 30.05 -20.79 23.51
C ARG A 208 28.70 -20.08 23.51
N LEU A 209 28.48 -19.22 24.50
CA LEU A 209 27.30 -18.39 24.65
C LEU A 209 27.49 -17.06 23.90
N LEU A 210 26.52 -16.66 23.09
CA LEU A 210 26.57 -15.40 22.35
C LEU A 210 25.45 -14.46 22.81
N PHE A 211 25.81 -13.19 22.96
CA PHE A 211 24.85 -12.08 23.06
C PHE A 211 25.27 -10.97 22.09
N VAL A 212 24.31 -10.45 21.32
CA VAL A 212 24.55 -9.33 20.40
C VAL A 212 23.77 -8.12 20.91
N ASP A 213 24.45 -7.00 21.16
CA ASP A 213 23.89 -5.77 21.75
C ASP A 213 23.06 -4.95 20.73
N ARG A 214 21.98 -5.57 20.23
CA ARG A 214 20.96 -4.99 19.33
C ARG A 214 19.70 -4.55 20.07
N GLU A 215 19.29 -5.36 21.04
CA GLU A 215 18.09 -5.14 21.85
C GLU A 215 18.26 -3.94 22.82
N GLU A 216 17.23 -3.64 23.60
CA GLU A 216 17.30 -2.54 24.57
C GLU A 216 18.27 -2.81 25.75
N ARG A 217 18.80 -1.74 26.39
CA ARG A 217 19.78 -1.85 27.52
C ARG A 217 19.40 -2.88 28.61
N PRO A 218 18.12 -2.99 29.03
CA PRO A 218 17.68 -4.07 29.90
C PRO A 218 18.13 -5.47 29.48
N ALA A 219 18.07 -5.84 28.21
CA ALA A 219 18.43 -7.16 27.70
C ALA A 219 19.88 -7.55 28.05
N LEU A 220 20.86 -6.69 27.72
CA LEU A 220 22.27 -6.91 28.08
C LEU A 220 22.45 -7.04 29.60
N ARG A 221 21.74 -6.23 30.40
CA ARG A 221 21.82 -6.33 31.87
C ARG A 221 21.28 -7.67 32.37
N THR A 222 20.18 -8.15 31.79
CA THR A 222 19.60 -9.45 32.11
C THR A 222 20.58 -10.57 31.80
N PHE A 223 21.18 -10.56 30.60
CA PHE A 223 22.21 -11.52 30.19
C PHE A 223 23.42 -11.54 31.14
N LEU A 224 24.06 -10.38 31.36
CA LEU A 224 25.23 -10.29 32.25
C LEU A 224 24.91 -10.68 33.71
N ARG A 225 23.69 -10.43 34.18
CA ARG A 225 23.24 -10.87 35.52
C ARG A 225 23.02 -12.37 35.59
N ALA A 226 22.56 -13.02 34.51
CA ALA A 226 22.41 -14.46 34.45
C ALA A 226 23.77 -15.16 34.42
N LEU A 227 24.74 -14.65 33.67
CA LEU A 227 26.12 -15.18 33.67
C LEU A 227 26.75 -15.18 35.07
N ARG A 228 26.47 -14.16 35.90
CA ARG A 228 26.93 -14.10 37.30
C ARG A 228 26.36 -15.20 38.20
N ARG A 229 25.31 -15.89 37.76
CA ARG A 229 24.65 -17.00 38.46
C ARG A 229 25.00 -18.36 37.86
N LEU A 230 25.87 -18.41 36.84
CA LEU A 230 26.43 -19.65 36.32
C LEU A 230 27.62 -20.08 37.17
N ASP A 231 27.71 -21.39 37.41
CA ASP A 231 28.85 -21.98 38.09
C ASP A 231 30.10 -21.87 37.18
N PRO A 232 31.21 -21.25 37.64
CA PRO A 232 32.46 -21.26 36.91
C PRO A 232 33.01 -22.67 36.64
N ALA A 233 32.60 -23.70 37.38
CA ALA A 233 33.03 -25.07 37.10
C ALA A 233 32.44 -25.64 35.80
N LEU A 234 31.34 -25.07 35.28
CA LEU A 234 30.75 -25.51 34.02
C LEU A 234 31.61 -25.08 32.81
N PRO A 235 31.66 -25.90 31.74
CA PRO A 235 32.48 -25.62 30.56
C PRO A 235 31.75 -24.64 29.64
N TRP A 236 31.80 -23.35 29.97
CA TRP A 236 31.21 -22.28 29.15
C TRP A 236 32.12 -21.06 29.07
N ASP A 237 32.03 -20.39 27.94
CA ASP A 237 32.54 -19.04 27.68
C ASP A 237 31.44 -18.21 27.01
N ALA A 238 31.52 -16.89 27.11
CA ALA A 238 30.55 -15.99 26.51
C ALA A 238 31.21 -14.88 25.68
N THR A 239 30.64 -14.58 24.52
CA THR A 239 30.99 -13.40 23.73
C THR A 239 29.84 -12.40 23.72
N VAL A 240 30.15 -11.14 23.99
CA VAL A 240 29.24 -10.00 23.80
C VAL A 240 29.70 -9.19 22.60
N VAL A 241 28.93 -9.23 21.51
CA VAL A 241 29.17 -8.35 20.36
C VAL A 241 28.52 -7.00 20.65
N SER A 242 29.33 -5.96 20.86
CA SER A 242 28.86 -4.60 21.11
C SER A 242 29.83 -3.57 20.57
N ALA A 243 29.32 -2.70 19.68
CA ALA A 243 30.07 -1.54 19.18
C ALA A 243 30.44 -0.53 20.29
N ARG A 244 29.82 -0.63 21.48
CA ARG A 244 30.09 0.25 22.62
C ARG A 244 31.13 -0.32 23.58
N GLY A 245 31.53 -1.58 23.37
CA GLY A 245 32.41 -2.30 24.28
C GLY A 245 31.76 -2.62 25.64
N PRO A 246 32.58 -2.86 26.68
CA PRO A 246 32.10 -3.31 27.99
C PRO A 246 31.13 -2.33 28.66
N SER A 247 30.05 -2.86 29.24
CA SER A 247 29.06 -2.05 29.97
C SER A 247 29.57 -1.63 31.36
N SER A 248 29.71 -0.33 31.60
CA SER A 248 30.05 0.23 32.92
C SER A 248 28.95 0.05 33.97
N THR A 249 27.70 -0.21 33.54
CA THR A 249 26.53 -0.33 34.43
C THR A 249 26.38 -1.70 35.08
N THR A 250 27.15 -2.71 34.65
CA THR A 250 27.09 -4.07 35.19
C THR A 250 28.51 -4.67 35.18
N PRO A 251 29.41 -4.19 36.06
CA PRO A 251 30.83 -4.60 36.06
C PRO A 251 30.99 -6.09 36.35
N LEU A 252 31.83 -6.78 35.58
CA LEU A 252 32.09 -8.21 35.77
C LEU A 252 33.12 -8.43 36.90
N ARG A 253 32.87 -9.45 37.74
CA ARG A 253 33.84 -9.94 38.74
C ARG A 253 35.09 -10.47 38.04
N ALA A 254 36.23 -10.51 38.74
CA ALA A 254 37.50 -10.96 38.17
C ALA A 254 37.38 -12.33 37.48
N GLU A 255 36.77 -13.31 38.15
CA GLU A 255 36.57 -14.67 37.64
C GLU A 255 35.73 -14.74 36.34
N LEU A 256 34.86 -13.77 36.10
CA LEU A 256 34.02 -13.69 34.90
C LEU A 256 34.69 -12.92 33.76
N ARG A 257 35.68 -12.08 34.05
CA ARG A 257 36.40 -11.33 33.00
C ARG A 257 37.22 -12.25 32.10
N ASP A 258 37.68 -13.37 32.63
CA ASP A 258 38.44 -14.36 31.87
C ASP A 258 37.53 -15.26 30.99
N ARG A 259 36.20 -15.19 31.19
CA ARG A 259 35.20 -16.00 30.46
C ARG A 259 34.28 -15.22 29.55
N VAL A 260 34.25 -13.89 29.70
CA VAL A 260 33.35 -13.02 28.93
C VAL A 260 34.19 -12.09 28.07
N ALA A 261 34.22 -12.37 26.77
CA ALA A 261 34.85 -11.53 25.77
C ALA A 261 33.89 -10.46 25.25
N PHE A 262 34.42 -9.31 24.86
CA PHE A 262 33.68 -8.26 24.15
C PHE A 262 34.29 -8.07 22.76
N ALA A 263 33.48 -8.26 21.73
CA ALA A 263 33.86 -8.04 20.35
C ALA A 263 33.23 -6.73 19.84
N ALA A 264 34.02 -5.88 19.18
CA ALA A 264 33.54 -4.62 18.63
C ALA A 264 32.74 -4.78 17.31
N GLY A 265 32.78 -5.97 16.70
CA GLY A 265 32.13 -6.30 15.44
C GLY A 265 32.23 -7.81 15.15
N GLY A 266 32.02 -8.21 13.90
CA GLY A 266 32.15 -9.63 13.49
C GLY A 266 30.95 -10.49 13.87
N GLU A 267 29.74 -9.91 13.93
CA GLU A 267 28.50 -10.60 14.35
C GLU A 267 28.31 -11.96 13.68
N GLU A 268 28.47 -12.04 12.35
CA GLU A 268 28.32 -13.30 11.60
C GLU A 268 29.38 -14.35 11.98
N ALA A 269 30.63 -13.93 12.20
CA ALA A 269 31.69 -14.84 12.60
C ALA A 269 31.47 -15.36 14.02
N GLU A 270 31.03 -14.51 14.95
CA GLU A 270 30.68 -14.91 16.31
C GLU A 270 29.44 -15.80 16.33
N LEU A 271 28.46 -15.56 15.47
CA LEU A 271 27.28 -16.41 15.32
C LEU A 271 27.65 -17.80 14.80
N ALA A 272 28.54 -17.89 13.79
CA ALA A 272 29.05 -19.16 13.27
C ALA A 272 29.88 -19.96 14.29
N ARG A 273 30.44 -19.28 15.30
CA ARG A 273 31.14 -19.88 16.45
C ARG A 273 30.19 -20.20 17.61
N ALA A 274 29.00 -19.63 17.70
CA ALA A 274 28.15 -19.82 18.87
C ALA A 274 27.58 -21.26 18.95
N ASP A 275 27.37 -21.74 20.16
CA ASP A 275 26.54 -22.93 20.43
C ASP A 275 25.15 -22.54 20.91
N VAL A 276 25.08 -21.40 21.61
CA VAL A 276 23.83 -20.85 22.17
C VAL A 276 23.78 -19.34 21.92
N LEU A 277 22.66 -18.86 21.39
CA LEU A 277 22.36 -17.43 21.29
C LEU A 277 21.39 -17.04 22.40
N VAL A 278 21.65 -15.93 23.11
CA VAL A 278 20.67 -15.35 24.05
C VAL A 278 20.03 -14.10 23.46
N ALA A 279 18.71 -14.12 23.32
CA ALA A 279 17.90 -12.95 22.97
C ALA A 279 17.01 -12.59 24.16
N ALA A 280 17.26 -11.46 24.81
CA ALA A 280 16.70 -11.11 26.11
C ALA A 280 15.82 -9.84 26.08
N SER A 281 15.25 -9.52 24.92
CA SER A 281 14.39 -8.35 24.78
C SER A 281 13.21 -8.38 25.76
N THR A 282 12.86 -7.21 26.28
CA THR A 282 11.63 -6.95 27.05
C THR A 282 10.45 -6.59 26.14
N GLY A 283 10.57 -6.77 24.82
CA GLY A 283 9.55 -6.45 23.83
C GLY A 283 9.61 -5.02 23.27
N VAL A 284 10.63 -4.24 23.62
CA VAL A 284 10.78 -2.85 23.12
C VAL A 284 11.47 -2.82 21.77
N SER A 285 12.53 -3.61 21.61
CA SER A 285 13.27 -3.73 20.34
C SER A 285 13.75 -5.18 20.19
N PRO A 286 12.83 -6.13 19.94
CA PRO A 286 13.22 -7.51 19.64
C PRO A 286 14.05 -7.57 18.36
N SER A 287 14.79 -8.66 18.18
CA SER A 287 15.67 -8.90 17.03
C SER A 287 15.43 -10.30 16.46
N PRO A 288 14.22 -10.60 15.97
CA PRO A 288 13.87 -11.94 15.48
C PRO A 288 14.73 -12.37 14.29
N GLY A 289 15.18 -11.45 13.43
CA GLY A 289 16.10 -11.81 12.34
C GLY A 289 17.46 -12.35 12.82
N LEU A 290 17.91 -11.99 14.02
CA LEU A 290 19.10 -12.58 14.64
C LEU A 290 18.82 -14.02 15.10
N VAL A 291 17.64 -14.27 15.67
CA VAL A 291 17.20 -15.62 16.09
C VAL A 291 17.04 -16.53 14.86
N THR A 292 16.44 -16.04 13.78
CA THR A 292 16.31 -16.79 12.52
C THR A 292 17.66 -17.20 11.94
N ARG A 293 18.65 -16.30 11.91
CA ARG A 293 20.02 -16.62 11.47
C ARG A 293 20.71 -17.63 12.41
N ALA A 294 20.50 -17.52 13.72
CA ALA A 294 21.03 -18.46 14.69
C ALA A 294 20.50 -19.88 14.43
N LEU A 295 19.19 -20.00 14.22
CA LEU A 295 18.53 -21.25 13.88
C LEU A 295 19.05 -21.83 12.57
N ALA A 296 19.21 -21.00 11.53
CA ALA A 296 19.79 -21.41 10.25
C ALA A 296 21.21 -22.00 10.40
N GLY A 297 22.01 -21.44 11.31
CA GLY A 297 23.36 -21.93 11.63
C GLY A 297 23.41 -23.09 12.64
N GLY A 298 22.28 -23.62 13.10
CA GLY A 298 22.23 -24.68 14.10
C GLY A 298 22.65 -24.23 15.51
N VAL A 299 22.44 -22.96 15.84
CA VAL A 299 22.70 -22.38 17.16
C VAL A 299 21.41 -22.41 17.97
N VAL A 300 21.47 -22.90 19.22
CA VAL A 300 20.29 -23.02 20.08
C VAL A 300 19.91 -21.65 20.66
N PRO A 301 18.73 -21.09 20.36
CA PRO A 301 18.31 -19.83 20.97
C PRO A 301 17.73 -20.06 22.37
N VAL A 302 18.12 -19.19 23.31
CA VAL A 302 17.48 -19.02 24.61
C VAL A 302 16.88 -17.63 24.64
N THR A 303 15.54 -17.55 24.55
CA THR A 303 14.85 -16.29 24.25
C THR A 303 13.85 -15.90 25.33
N SER A 304 13.62 -14.61 25.46
CA SER A 304 12.49 -14.12 26.25
C SER A 304 11.16 -14.57 25.62
N ARG A 305 10.12 -14.73 26.45
CA ARG A 305 8.79 -15.14 26.03
C ARG A 305 8.04 -13.98 25.39
N LEU A 306 8.39 -13.71 24.13
CA LEU A 306 7.70 -12.78 23.24
C LEU A 306 7.07 -13.59 22.11
N ALA A 307 5.87 -13.25 21.67
CA ALA A 307 5.14 -14.04 20.67
C ALA A 307 5.98 -14.41 19.43
N VAL A 308 6.78 -13.47 18.89
CA VAL A 308 7.68 -13.72 17.74
C VAL A 308 8.86 -14.64 18.10
N TYR A 309 9.36 -14.59 19.32
CA TYR A 309 10.42 -15.49 19.78
C TYR A 309 9.87 -16.87 20.13
N GLU A 310 8.64 -16.97 20.65
CA GLU A 310 7.97 -18.24 20.87
C GLU A 310 7.73 -18.98 19.56
N GLU A 311 7.23 -18.28 18.53
CA GLU A 311 7.07 -18.82 17.18
C GLU A 311 8.39 -19.37 16.61
N LEU A 312 9.51 -18.67 16.83
CA LEU A 312 10.82 -19.10 16.32
C LEU A 312 11.47 -20.21 17.16
N ALA A 313 11.26 -20.20 18.49
CA ALA A 313 11.99 -21.06 19.42
C ALA A 313 11.23 -22.33 19.83
N GLU A 314 9.97 -22.54 19.41
CA GLU A 314 9.07 -23.60 19.88
C GLU A 314 9.76 -24.97 20.04
N ASP A 315 10.25 -25.55 18.94
CA ASP A 315 10.95 -26.85 18.95
C ASP A 315 12.48 -26.74 18.96
N HIS A 316 13.01 -25.52 18.93
CA HIS A 316 14.41 -25.26 18.64
C HIS A 316 15.18 -24.58 19.79
N GLY A 317 14.49 -24.06 20.79
CA GLY A 317 15.08 -23.23 21.84
C GLY A 317 14.48 -23.41 23.21
N LEU A 318 14.88 -22.54 24.13
CA LEU A 318 14.33 -22.47 25.48
C LEU A 318 13.82 -21.06 25.79
N LEU A 319 12.71 -20.99 26.52
CA LEU A 319 12.04 -19.74 26.84
C LEU A 319 12.23 -19.34 28.31
N PHE A 320 12.22 -18.03 28.56
CA PHE A 320 12.15 -17.43 29.89
C PHE A 320 11.31 -16.15 29.89
N GLU A 321 10.77 -15.73 31.04
CA GLU A 321 9.99 -14.49 31.10
C GLU A 321 10.85 -13.23 30.92
N PRO A 322 10.36 -12.17 30.24
CA PRO A 322 11.10 -10.92 30.06
C PRO A 322 11.67 -10.35 31.37
N GLY A 323 13.00 -10.20 31.42
CA GLY A 323 13.71 -9.68 32.60
C GLY A 323 13.93 -10.68 33.74
N ASP A 324 13.46 -11.92 33.62
CA ASP A 324 13.68 -12.98 34.60
C ASP A 324 15.09 -13.56 34.51
N VAL A 325 15.97 -13.00 35.34
CA VAL A 325 17.38 -13.42 35.45
C VAL A 325 17.51 -14.85 35.98
N GLU A 326 16.62 -15.30 36.87
CA GLU A 326 16.77 -16.61 37.51
C GLU A 326 16.42 -17.72 36.53
N THR A 327 15.30 -17.58 35.82
CA THR A 327 14.92 -18.54 34.79
C THR A 327 15.93 -18.55 33.65
N LEU A 328 16.42 -17.39 33.19
CA LEU A 328 17.50 -17.35 32.19
C LEU A 328 18.75 -18.10 32.65
N ALA A 329 19.22 -17.85 33.88
CA ALA A 329 20.37 -18.57 34.43
C ALA A 329 20.11 -20.09 34.50
N GLY A 330 18.91 -20.50 34.90
CA GLY A 330 18.48 -21.91 34.90
C GLY A 330 18.52 -22.55 33.52
N GLN A 331 17.99 -21.89 32.50
CA GLN A 331 18.02 -22.38 31.12
C GLN A 331 19.46 -22.45 30.58
N LEU A 332 20.30 -21.44 30.88
CA LEU A 332 21.71 -21.45 30.52
C LEU A 332 22.46 -22.62 31.16
N ARG A 333 22.25 -22.91 32.46
CA ARG A 333 22.82 -24.11 33.10
C ARG A 333 22.39 -25.39 32.39
N ARG A 334 21.12 -25.48 32.00
CA ARG A 334 20.57 -26.65 31.32
C ARG A 334 21.20 -26.86 29.93
N VAL A 335 21.25 -25.82 29.09
CA VAL A 335 21.86 -25.94 27.74
C VAL A 335 23.35 -26.14 27.80
N VAL A 336 24.05 -25.59 28.80
CA VAL A 336 25.49 -25.83 28.98
C VAL A 336 25.75 -27.28 29.42
N GLY A 337 25.00 -27.78 30.40
CA GLY A 337 25.22 -29.09 31.01
C GLY A 337 24.66 -30.29 30.24
N ASP A 338 23.67 -30.11 29.37
CA ASP A 338 23.00 -31.21 28.64
C ASP A 338 23.27 -31.12 27.13
N ALA A 339 24.33 -31.78 26.68
CA ALA A 339 24.66 -31.88 25.25
C ALA A 339 23.58 -32.63 24.45
N GLY A 340 22.88 -33.58 25.07
CA GLY A 340 21.78 -34.32 24.44
C GLY A 340 20.57 -33.42 24.19
N LEU A 341 20.28 -32.49 25.09
CA LEU A 341 19.26 -31.45 24.87
C LEU A 341 19.64 -30.56 23.70
N ARG A 342 20.87 -30.03 23.66
CA ARG A 342 21.32 -29.20 22.54
C ARG A 342 21.18 -29.94 21.21
N ALA A 343 21.62 -31.20 21.16
CA ALA A 343 21.50 -32.05 19.98
C ALA A 343 20.03 -32.25 19.54
N ARG A 344 19.11 -32.45 20.47
CA ARG A 344 17.67 -32.57 20.16
C ARG A 344 17.08 -31.27 19.59
N LEU A 345 17.44 -30.12 20.17
CA LEU A 345 16.94 -28.81 19.75
C LEU A 345 17.43 -28.40 18.35
N VAL A 346 18.60 -28.88 17.92
CA VAL A 346 19.13 -28.64 16.57
C VAL A 346 18.80 -29.76 15.57
N ALA A 347 18.17 -30.85 16.01
CA ALA A 347 17.91 -32.00 15.16
C ALA A 347 16.79 -31.75 14.14
N ALA A 348 15.80 -30.93 14.48
CA ALA A 348 14.73 -30.53 13.58
C ALA A 348 15.24 -29.50 12.56
N PRO A 349 14.81 -29.55 11.28
CA PRO A 349 15.14 -28.53 10.29
C PRO A 349 14.70 -27.15 10.81
N PRO A 350 15.56 -26.12 10.75
CA PRO A 350 15.18 -24.80 11.25
C PRO A 350 14.07 -24.20 10.37
N PRO A 351 13.27 -23.26 10.89
CA PRO A 351 12.25 -22.55 10.12
C PRO A 351 12.84 -21.60 9.06
N ALA A 352 14.16 -21.48 9.00
CA ALA A 352 14.86 -20.58 8.09
C ALA A 352 14.81 -21.08 6.64
N ARG A 353 14.64 -20.15 5.69
CA ARG A 353 14.52 -20.42 4.26
C ARG A 353 15.58 -19.64 3.47
N PRO A 354 15.96 -20.10 2.26
CA PRO A 354 16.83 -19.33 1.38
C PRO A 354 16.13 -18.05 0.91
N TRP A 355 16.91 -16.99 0.63
CA TRP A 355 16.38 -15.71 0.15
C TRP A 355 15.65 -15.82 -1.19
N SER A 356 16.02 -16.78 -2.04
CA SER A 356 15.29 -17.08 -3.27
C SER A 356 13.82 -17.45 -3.01
N ALA A 357 13.54 -18.22 -1.96
CA ALA A 357 12.16 -18.56 -1.59
C ALA A 357 11.37 -17.36 -1.05
N VAL A 358 12.05 -16.41 -0.40
CA VAL A 358 11.44 -15.14 0.03
C VAL A 358 11.07 -14.28 -1.18
N ALA A 359 11.98 -14.22 -2.16
CA ALA A 359 11.73 -13.52 -3.41
C ALA A 359 10.58 -14.17 -4.20
N ASP A 360 10.44 -15.49 -4.20
CA ASP A 360 9.30 -16.20 -4.80
C ASP A 360 7.97 -15.76 -4.18
N ASP A 361 7.89 -15.69 -2.85
CA ASP A 361 6.68 -15.24 -2.14
C ASP A 361 6.36 -13.76 -2.45
N VAL A 362 7.39 -12.90 -2.51
CA VAL A 362 7.25 -11.48 -2.85
C VAL A 362 6.78 -11.30 -4.30
N GLU A 363 7.38 -12.00 -5.26
CA GLU A 363 6.97 -11.97 -6.67
C GLU A 363 5.57 -12.52 -6.88
N ALA A 364 5.19 -13.59 -6.18
CA ALA A 364 3.83 -14.11 -6.22
C ALA A 364 2.82 -13.06 -5.76
N SER A 365 3.15 -12.29 -4.72
CA SER A 365 2.33 -11.16 -4.26
C SER A 365 2.23 -10.07 -5.32
N TYR A 366 3.35 -9.71 -5.97
CA TYR A 366 3.36 -8.71 -7.04
C TYR A 366 2.57 -9.16 -8.27
N ALA A 367 2.72 -10.41 -8.70
CA ALA A 367 2.01 -10.98 -9.84
C ALA A 367 0.49 -10.93 -9.62
N ARG A 368 0.01 -11.28 -8.41
CA ARG A 368 -1.42 -11.17 -8.06
C ARG A 368 -1.92 -9.73 -8.13
N LEU A 369 -1.12 -8.75 -7.73
CA LEU A 369 -1.51 -7.34 -7.80
C LEU A 369 -1.51 -6.80 -9.25
N VAL A 370 -0.46 -7.12 -10.01
CA VAL A 370 -0.35 -6.68 -11.41
C VAL A 370 -1.45 -7.29 -12.27
N ALA A 371 -1.86 -8.53 -12.00
CA ALA A 371 -2.97 -9.19 -12.70
C ALA A 371 -4.32 -8.46 -12.56
N ARG A 372 -4.46 -7.59 -11.55
CA ARG A 372 -5.68 -6.78 -11.33
C ARG A 372 -5.68 -5.47 -12.10
N ARG A 373 -4.60 -5.16 -12.83
CA ARG A 373 -4.54 -3.98 -13.69
C ARG A 373 -5.28 -4.23 -15.00
N HIS A 374 -5.89 -3.18 -15.51
CA HIS A 374 -6.46 -3.18 -16.85
C HIS A 374 -5.35 -3.18 -17.91
N ASP A 375 -5.63 -3.83 -19.05
CA ASP A 375 -4.72 -3.83 -20.19
C ASP A 375 -4.54 -2.39 -20.71
N PRO A 376 -3.30 -1.84 -20.69
CA PRO A 376 -3.06 -0.50 -21.20
C PRO A 376 -3.21 -0.41 -22.72
N ALA A 377 -3.03 -1.51 -23.46
CA ALA A 377 -2.98 -1.51 -24.92
C ALA A 377 -4.34 -1.28 -25.60
N GLY A 378 -5.45 -1.52 -24.88
CA GLY A 378 -6.80 -1.37 -25.41
C GLY A 378 -7.05 -2.26 -26.63
N ARG A 379 -7.74 -1.72 -27.64
CA ARG A 379 -8.07 -2.42 -28.88
C ARG A 379 -7.48 -1.66 -30.08
N PRO A 380 -6.21 -1.93 -30.46
CA PRO A 380 -5.52 -1.20 -31.53
C PRO A 380 -6.26 -1.21 -32.87
N ASP A 381 -6.97 -2.31 -33.17
CA ASP A 381 -7.76 -2.43 -34.40
C ASP A 381 -8.96 -1.48 -34.42
N LEU A 382 -9.62 -1.28 -33.27
CA LEU A 382 -10.70 -0.30 -33.12
C LEU A 382 -10.13 1.13 -33.20
N TRP A 383 -9.00 1.38 -32.55
CA TRP A 383 -8.36 2.69 -32.57
C TRP A 383 -8.03 3.15 -34.00
N ARG A 384 -7.50 2.28 -34.86
CA ARG A 384 -7.21 2.62 -36.27
C ARG A 384 -8.45 3.11 -37.05
N GLY A 385 -9.65 2.63 -36.67
CA GLY A 385 -10.91 3.10 -37.26
C GLY A 385 -11.45 4.39 -36.63
N LEU A 386 -11.10 4.67 -35.37
CA LEU A 386 -11.52 5.85 -34.60
C LEU A 386 -10.62 7.07 -34.85
N GLU A 387 -9.31 6.86 -35.01
CA GLU A 387 -8.32 7.91 -35.20
C GLU A 387 -8.67 8.95 -36.28
N PRO A 388 -9.18 8.57 -37.48
CA PRO A 388 -9.53 9.56 -38.51
C PRO A 388 -10.86 10.28 -38.23
N ARG A 389 -11.66 9.83 -37.25
CA ARG A 389 -12.96 10.46 -36.94
C ARG A 389 -12.74 11.84 -36.32
N ARG A 390 -13.73 12.71 -36.47
CA ARG A 390 -13.70 14.05 -35.89
C ARG A 390 -13.58 13.99 -34.36
N LEU A 391 -12.96 15.00 -33.77
CA LEU A 391 -12.98 15.20 -32.32
C LEU A 391 -14.34 15.78 -31.89
N ILE A 392 -14.83 15.30 -30.76
CA ILE A 392 -16.02 15.81 -30.08
C ILE A 392 -15.69 16.08 -28.62
N ASP A 393 -16.38 17.06 -28.03
CA ASP A 393 -16.35 17.29 -26.58
C ASP A 393 -17.52 16.53 -25.93
N VAL A 394 -17.26 15.81 -24.83
CA VAL A 394 -18.21 14.93 -24.12
C VAL A 394 -18.23 15.27 -22.63
N ASP A 395 -19.38 15.07 -21.98
CA ASP A 395 -19.54 15.16 -20.52
C ASP A 395 -20.29 13.91 -20.02
N LEU A 396 -19.69 13.18 -19.07
CA LEU A 396 -20.14 11.83 -18.68
C LEU A 396 -21.02 11.77 -17.44
N HIS A 397 -21.34 12.90 -16.82
CA HIS A 397 -22.10 12.88 -15.57
C HIS A 397 -23.04 14.08 -15.46
N MET A 398 -24.34 13.87 -15.69
CA MET A 398 -25.35 14.89 -15.48
C MET A 398 -26.75 14.33 -15.23
N HIS A 399 -27.59 15.16 -14.62
CA HIS A 399 -28.91 14.82 -14.13
C HIS A 399 -30.00 15.68 -14.78
N THR A 400 -31.23 15.16 -14.83
CA THR A 400 -32.44 15.80 -15.36
C THR A 400 -33.53 15.92 -14.28
N ASP A 401 -34.68 16.49 -14.64
CA ASP A 401 -35.85 16.58 -13.76
C ASP A 401 -36.47 15.23 -13.36
N HIS A 402 -35.95 14.12 -13.91
CA HIS A 402 -36.25 12.75 -13.52
C HIS A 402 -35.49 12.32 -12.26
N SER A 403 -34.27 12.82 -12.04
CA SER A 403 -33.62 12.70 -10.74
C SER A 403 -34.39 13.49 -9.68
N HIS A 404 -34.34 13.00 -8.45
CA HIS A 404 -35.05 13.58 -7.33
C HIS A 404 -34.58 15.00 -6.98
N ASP A 405 -33.30 15.32 -7.23
CA ASP A 405 -32.65 16.55 -6.79
C ASP A 405 -32.18 17.47 -7.93
N CYS A 406 -32.53 17.15 -9.19
CA CYS A 406 -32.39 18.03 -10.34
C CYS A 406 -33.77 18.53 -10.82
N ALA A 407 -33.80 19.73 -11.40
CA ALA A 407 -35.01 20.37 -11.94
C ALA A 407 -34.91 20.68 -13.44
N THR A 408 -33.77 20.38 -14.07
CA THR A 408 -33.49 20.71 -15.48
C THR A 408 -34.27 19.77 -16.41
N PRO A 409 -35.21 20.28 -17.21
CA PRO A 409 -35.93 19.43 -18.17
C PRO A 409 -35.00 18.89 -19.25
N VAL A 410 -35.26 17.66 -19.72
CA VAL A 410 -34.47 16.98 -20.77
C VAL A 410 -34.21 17.86 -22.00
N GLU A 411 -35.22 18.54 -22.54
CA GLU A 411 -35.06 19.40 -23.72
C GLU A 411 -34.17 20.63 -23.46
N HIS A 412 -34.20 21.16 -22.23
CA HIS A 412 -33.34 22.28 -21.85
C HIS A 412 -31.89 21.81 -21.68
N LEU A 413 -31.67 20.61 -21.16
CA LEU A 413 -30.34 20.01 -21.09
C LEU A 413 -29.76 19.82 -22.50
N LEU A 414 -30.52 19.22 -23.42
CA LEU A 414 -30.09 18.98 -24.81
C LEU A 414 -29.81 20.28 -25.59
N SER A 415 -30.68 21.29 -25.44
CA SER A 415 -30.46 22.58 -26.10
C SER A 415 -29.21 23.29 -25.55
N THR A 416 -28.95 23.18 -24.25
CA THR A 416 -27.76 23.72 -23.61
C THR A 416 -26.51 22.97 -24.09
N ALA A 417 -26.55 21.63 -24.16
CA ALA A 417 -25.44 20.82 -24.67
C ALA A 417 -25.03 21.23 -26.09
N ARG A 418 -26.03 21.39 -26.98
CA ARG A 418 -25.83 21.88 -28.35
C ARG A 418 -25.21 23.28 -28.35
N ALA A 419 -25.77 24.22 -27.57
CA ALA A 419 -25.27 25.59 -27.50
C ALA A 419 -23.82 25.68 -26.99
N GLN A 420 -23.43 24.74 -26.13
CA GLN A 420 -22.06 24.63 -25.63
C GLN A 420 -21.09 23.89 -26.56
N GLY A 421 -21.59 23.32 -27.65
CA GLY A 421 -20.79 22.58 -28.63
C GLY A 421 -20.40 21.16 -28.19
N LEU A 422 -21.14 20.55 -27.26
CA LEU A 422 -20.92 19.16 -26.88
C LEU A 422 -21.42 18.23 -28.00
N GLY A 423 -20.59 17.25 -28.38
CA GLY A 423 -20.95 16.24 -29.38
C GLY A 423 -21.69 15.04 -28.77
N ALA A 424 -21.43 14.73 -27.50
CA ALA A 424 -22.17 13.72 -26.75
C ALA A 424 -22.32 14.09 -25.27
N ILE A 425 -23.36 13.56 -24.61
CA ILE A 425 -23.58 13.67 -23.18
C ILE A 425 -24.05 12.33 -22.59
N ALA A 426 -23.65 11.99 -21.37
CA ALA A 426 -24.24 10.88 -20.62
C ALA A 426 -25.24 11.42 -19.59
N VAL A 427 -26.49 10.96 -19.65
CA VAL A 427 -27.53 11.30 -18.68
C VAL A 427 -27.62 10.17 -17.66
N THR A 428 -27.39 10.47 -16.38
CA THR A 428 -27.11 9.49 -15.32
C THR A 428 -27.98 9.73 -14.08
N ASP A 429 -29.28 9.96 -14.28
CA ASP A 429 -30.24 10.24 -13.21
C ASP A 429 -30.22 9.17 -12.09
N HIS A 430 -30.29 9.61 -10.83
CA HIS A 430 -30.21 8.73 -9.65
C HIS A 430 -31.30 7.66 -9.62
N ASN A 431 -30.88 6.40 -9.77
CA ASN A 431 -31.72 5.20 -9.74
C ASN A 431 -32.96 5.34 -10.65
N GLU A 432 -32.80 5.95 -11.82
CA GLU A 432 -33.87 6.25 -12.78
C GLU A 432 -33.37 6.46 -14.23
N VAL A 433 -33.45 5.46 -15.10
CA VAL A 433 -33.02 5.58 -16.50
C VAL A 433 -33.97 6.39 -17.42
N SER A 434 -35.21 6.69 -17.00
CA SER A 434 -36.21 7.25 -17.94
C SER A 434 -35.88 8.63 -18.50
N GLY A 435 -35.11 9.45 -17.77
CA GLY A 435 -34.64 10.75 -18.28
C GLY A 435 -33.64 10.57 -19.41
N ALA A 436 -32.73 9.60 -19.28
CA ALA A 436 -31.76 9.25 -20.29
C ALA A 436 -32.41 8.65 -21.55
N LEU A 437 -33.42 7.79 -21.40
CA LEU A 437 -34.21 7.26 -22.53
C LEU A 437 -34.98 8.36 -23.27
N GLU A 438 -35.58 9.31 -22.53
CA GLU A 438 -36.25 10.47 -23.14
C GLU A 438 -35.24 11.35 -23.89
N ALA A 439 -34.06 11.58 -23.33
CA ALA A 439 -33.00 12.35 -23.95
C ALA A 439 -32.52 11.67 -25.25
N ALA A 440 -32.29 10.35 -25.22
CA ALA A 440 -31.89 9.58 -26.39
C ALA A 440 -32.94 9.64 -27.52
N ALA A 441 -34.23 9.57 -27.20
CA ALA A 441 -35.30 9.69 -28.19
C ALA A 441 -35.38 11.07 -28.86
N LYS A 442 -34.83 12.12 -28.23
CA LYS A 442 -34.82 13.50 -28.74
C LYS A 442 -33.46 13.93 -29.30
N ALA A 443 -32.41 13.15 -29.06
CA ALA A 443 -31.01 13.45 -29.36
C ALA A 443 -30.78 14.01 -30.77
N GLU A 444 -31.34 13.35 -31.79
CA GLU A 444 -31.19 13.73 -33.21
C GLU A 444 -31.69 15.16 -33.50
N GLN A 445 -32.79 15.58 -32.85
CA GLN A 445 -33.38 16.92 -33.03
C GLN A 445 -32.44 18.03 -32.57
N PHE A 446 -31.58 17.73 -31.60
CA PHE A 446 -30.62 18.67 -31.03
C PHE A 446 -29.21 18.50 -31.60
N GLY A 447 -28.95 17.43 -32.37
CA GLY A 447 -27.64 17.16 -32.94
C GLY A 447 -26.57 16.82 -31.89
N VAL A 448 -26.98 16.20 -30.77
CA VAL A 448 -26.10 15.79 -29.67
C VAL A 448 -26.33 14.30 -29.42
N LYS A 449 -25.27 13.48 -29.39
CA LYS A 449 -25.38 12.06 -29.03
C LYS A 449 -25.69 11.93 -27.54
N VAL A 450 -26.52 10.95 -27.17
CA VAL A 450 -26.86 10.67 -25.77
C VAL A 450 -26.41 9.26 -25.41
N ILE A 451 -25.60 9.15 -24.37
CA ILE A 451 -25.28 7.89 -23.70
C ILE A 451 -26.35 7.68 -22.63
N VAL A 452 -27.10 6.59 -22.76
CA VAL A 452 -28.13 6.22 -21.79
C VAL A 452 -27.44 5.67 -20.54
N GLY A 453 -27.56 6.35 -19.41
CA GLY A 453 -26.98 5.88 -18.15
C GLY A 453 -27.92 5.99 -16.96
N GLU A 454 -27.48 5.42 -15.85
CA GLU A 454 -28.16 5.46 -14.56
C GLU A 454 -27.10 5.46 -13.45
N GLU A 455 -27.15 6.45 -12.54
CA GLU A 455 -26.34 6.43 -11.31
C GLU A 455 -27.08 5.62 -10.24
N VAL A 456 -26.63 4.39 -10.04
CA VAL A 456 -27.28 3.42 -9.16
C VAL A 456 -26.68 3.53 -7.77
N LYS A 457 -27.56 3.67 -6.77
CA LYS A 457 -27.17 3.63 -5.37
C LYS A 457 -27.26 2.19 -4.88
N THR A 458 -26.10 1.62 -4.56
CA THR A 458 -26.01 0.24 -4.04
C THR A 458 -26.51 0.16 -2.60
N ALA A 459 -26.73 -1.07 -2.13
CA ALA A 459 -27.31 -1.34 -0.80
C ALA A 459 -26.50 -0.71 0.35
N ALA A 460 -25.17 -0.75 0.30
CA ALA A 460 -24.31 -0.24 1.37
C ALA A 460 -22.98 0.36 0.90
N GLN A 461 -22.58 0.19 -0.36
CA GLN A 461 -21.20 0.37 -0.82
C GLN A 461 -21.01 1.59 -1.72
N GLY A 462 -21.96 2.51 -1.76
CA GLY A 462 -21.88 3.74 -2.56
C GLY A 462 -22.57 3.65 -3.93
N GLU A 463 -22.17 4.53 -4.85
CA GLU A 463 -22.79 4.72 -6.16
C GLU A 463 -21.89 4.20 -7.30
N VAL A 464 -22.53 3.68 -8.35
CA VAL A 464 -21.90 3.25 -9.60
C VAL A 464 -22.79 3.64 -10.76
N ILE A 465 -22.21 4.07 -11.87
CA ILE A 465 -22.92 4.42 -13.09
C ILE A 465 -22.83 3.26 -14.07
N GLY A 466 -24.00 2.82 -14.55
CA GLY A 466 -24.08 2.03 -15.78
C GLY A 466 -24.22 2.95 -16.98
N LEU A 467 -23.35 2.81 -17.97
CA LEU A 467 -23.45 3.52 -19.26
C LEU A 467 -23.93 2.54 -20.36
N PHE A 468 -24.58 3.09 -21.38
CA PHE A 468 -25.17 2.34 -22.51
C PHE A 468 -26.27 1.34 -22.09
N LEU A 469 -27.06 1.71 -21.08
CA LEU A 469 -28.17 0.90 -20.57
C LEU A 469 -29.37 0.91 -21.53
N ARG A 470 -30.18 -0.15 -21.45
CA ARG A 470 -31.43 -0.30 -22.21
C ARG A 470 -32.64 -0.24 -21.29
N GLU A 471 -32.49 -0.73 -20.07
CA GLU A 471 -33.53 -0.76 -19.06
C GLU A 471 -32.99 -0.38 -17.68
N LYS A 472 -33.93 -0.16 -16.76
CA LYS A 472 -33.64 0.34 -15.42
C LYS A 472 -32.97 -0.75 -14.57
N ILE A 473 -31.92 -0.38 -13.83
CA ILE A 473 -31.29 -1.27 -12.86
C ILE A 473 -32.19 -1.40 -11.60
N PRO A 474 -32.44 -2.62 -11.09
CA PRO A 474 -33.19 -2.80 -9.85
C PRO A 474 -32.51 -2.12 -8.64
N ARG A 475 -33.32 -1.56 -7.74
CA ARG A 475 -32.82 -0.89 -6.53
C ARG A 475 -32.50 -1.89 -5.42
N GLY A 476 -31.54 -1.52 -4.57
CA GLY A 476 -31.21 -2.28 -3.36
C GLY A 476 -30.30 -3.48 -3.61
N LEU A 477 -29.74 -3.59 -4.82
CA LEU A 477 -28.70 -4.56 -5.16
C LEU A 477 -27.39 -4.22 -4.45
N THR A 478 -26.59 -5.24 -4.17
CA THR A 478 -25.19 -5.06 -3.78
C THR A 478 -24.39 -4.46 -4.95
N LEU A 479 -23.19 -3.93 -4.67
CA LEU A 479 -22.30 -3.40 -5.70
C LEU A 479 -21.99 -4.44 -6.78
N ARG A 480 -21.78 -5.70 -6.38
CA ARG A 480 -21.51 -6.81 -7.29
C ARG A 480 -22.68 -7.13 -8.21
N GLU A 481 -23.86 -7.34 -7.63
CA GLU A 481 -25.09 -7.59 -8.40
C GLU A 481 -25.44 -6.42 -9.34
N THR A 482 -25.16 -5.18 -8.91
CA THR A 482 -25.35 -3.98 -9.75
C THR A 482 -24.45 -4.01 -10.98
N ILE A 483 -23.17 -4.36 -10.80
CA ILE A 483 -22.21 -4.51 -11.92
C ILE A 483 -22.68 -5.62 -12.85
N ASP A 484 -23.11 -6.77 -12.32
CA ASP A 484 -23.57 -7.89 -13.13
C ASP A 484 -24.78 -7.51 -14.00
N GLU A 485 -25.71 -6.73 -13.46
CA GLU A 485 -26.87 -6.23 -14.21
C GLU A 485 -26.46 -5.22 -15.30
N ILE A 486 -25.52 -4.32 -15.02
CA ILE A 486 -24.97 -3.40 -16.04
C ILE A 486 -24.34 -4.21 -17.19
N ARG A 487 -23.54 -5.22 -16.85
CA ARG A 487 -22.86 -6.09 -17.82
C ARG A 487 -23.84 -6.94 -18.62
N ALA A 488 -24.92 -7.43 -18.00
CA ALA A 488 -25.97 -8.21 -18.67
C ALA A 488 -26.63 -7.44 -19.83
N GLN A 489 -26.67 -6.10 -19.73
CA GLN A 489 -27.19 -5.23 -20.79
C GLN A 489 -26.14 -4.87 -21.87
N GLY A 490 -24.89 -5.31 -21.72
CA GLY A 490 -23.75 -4.86 -22.54
C GLY A 490 -23.29 -3.44 -22.21
N GLY A 491 -23.63 -2.95 -21.01
CA GLY A 491 -23.25 -1.64 -20.52
C GLY A 491 -21.82 -1.60 -19.98
N LEU A 492 -21.33 -0.37 -19.78
CA LEU A 492 -20.03 -0.11 -19.16
C LEU A 492 -20.21 0.33 -17.72
N VAL A 493 -19.30 -0.12 -16.85
CA VAL A 493 -19.21 0.24 -15.44
C VAL A 493 -18.34 1.48 -15.30
N TYR A 494 -18.95 2.59 -14.91
CA TYR A 494 -18.30 3.87 -14.64
C TYR A 494 -18.43 4.21 -13.16
N VAL A 495 -17.31 4.43 -12.46
CA VAL A 495 -17.34 4.82 -11.05
C VAL A 495 -17.32 6.35 -10.92
N PRO A 496 -18.41 7.00 -10.48
CA PRO A 496 -18.46 8.44 -10.30
C PRO A 496 -17.75 8.90 -9.03
N HIS A 497 -17.21 10.13 -9.06
CA HIS A 497 -16.63 10.88 -7.94
C HIS A 497 -16.01 10.05 -6.79
N PRO A 498 -15.13 9.07 -7.06
CA PRO A 498 -14.59 8.17 -6.05
C PRO A 498 -13.85 8.95 -4.95
N PHE A 499 -13.87 8.41 -3.73
CA PHE A 499 -13.22 8.99 -2.55
C PHE A 499 -13.82 10.30 -2.01
N ASP A 500 -14.88 10.85 -2.62
CA ASP A 500 -15.65 11.95 -2.02
C ASP A 500 -16.43 11.47 -0.79
N ARG A 501 -15.80 11.59 0.39
CA ARG A 501 -16.36 11.19 1.68
C ARG A 501 -17.59 12.00 2.10
N MET A 502 -18.00 13.01 1.33
CA MET A 502 -19.23 13.77 1.56
C MET A 502 -20.42 13.24 0.77
N HIS A 503 -20.20 12.30 -0.16
CA HIS A 503 -21.22 11.60 -0.94
C HIS A 503 -21.16 10.09 -0.67
N ALA A 504 -22.14 9.35 -1.19
CA ALA A 504 -22.20 7.90 -1.02
C ALA A 504 -21.30 7.22 -2.05
N VAL A 505 -20.00 7.16 -1.78
CA VAL A 505 -19.00 6.55 -2.68
C VAL A 505 -18.46 5.25 -2.09
N PRO A 506 -18.08 4.27 -2.92
CA PRO A 506 -17.31 3.13 -2.44
C PRO A 506 -16.00 3.62 -1.84
N ASP A 507 -15.66 3.13 -0.65
CA ASP A 507 -14.34 3.36 -0.08
C ASP A 507 -13.28 2.54 -0.83
N TYR A 508 -12.00 2.78 -0.50
CA TYR A 508 -10.88 2.10 -1.17
C TYR A 508 -11.00 0.58 -1.11
N GLU A 509 -11.39 0.02 0.03
CA GLU A 509 -11.48 -1.44 0.22
C GLU A 509 -12.58 -2.03 -0.66
N HIS A 510 -13.74 -1.37 -0.76
CA HIS A 510 -14.80 -1.81 -1.65
C HIS A 510 -14.42 -1.65 -3.13
N LEU A 511 -13.74 -0.57 -3.52
CA LEU A 511 -13.24 -0.40 -4.90
C LEU A 511 -12.27 -1.51 -5.28
N LEU A 512 -11.40 -1.93 -4.37
CA LEU A 512 -10.50 -3.06 -4.60
C LEU A 512 -11.28 -4.34 -4.95
N THR A 513 -12.43 -4.61 -4.32
CA THR A 513 -13.22 -5.83 -4.62
C THR A 513 -13.83 -5.85 -6.02
N ILE A 514 -13.83 -4.71 -6.72
CA ILE A 514 -14.46 -4.58 -8.05
C ILE A 514 -13.52 -4.06 -9.13
N VAL A 515 -12.26 -3.82 -8.80
CA VAL A 515 -11.36 -3.00 -9.63
C VAL A 515 -11.19 -3.55 -11.04
N GLU A 516 -11.21 -4.87 -11.20
CA GLU A 516 -11.11 -5.59 -12.48
C GLU A 516 -12.34 -5.38 -13.39
N ASP A 517 -13.49 -5.03 -12.80
CA ASP A 517 -14.75 -4.87 -13.52
C ASP A 517 -15.09 -3.41 -13.84
N VAL A 518 -14.25 -2.45 -13.41
CA VAL A 518 -14.46 -1.02 -13.67
C VAL A 518 -13.88 -0.66 -15.03
N ASP A 519 -14.72 -0.28 -15.99
CA ASP A 519 -14.25 0.11 -17.32
C ASP A 519 -13.64 1.51 -17.32
N ALA A 520 -14.25 2.45 -16.58
CA ALA A 520 -13.79 3.82 -16.46
C ALA A 520 -14.07 4.39 -15.06
N ILE A 521 -13.28 5.39 -14.65
CA ILE A 521 -13.42 6.04 -13.34
C ILE A 521 -13.36 7.56 -13.48
N GLU A 522 -14.23 8.27 -12.76
CA GLU A 522 -14.25 9.72 -12.75
C GLU A 522 -13.01 10.26 -12.01
N VAL A 523 -12.02 10.76 -12.76
CA VAL A 523 -10.79 11.33 -12.16
C VAL A 523 -10.92 12.82 -11.87
N TYR A 524 -11.87 13.50 -12.53
CA TYR A 524 -12.12 14.91 -12.31
C TYR A 524 -13.61 15.21 -12.25
N ASN A 525 -14.03 15.77 -11.11
CA ASN A 525 -15.33 16.35 -10.91
C ASN A 525 -15.19 17.77 -10.32
N PRO A 526 -15.71 18.82 -11.00
CA PRO A 526 -15.54 20.21 -10.58
C PRO A 526 -16.38 20.59 -9.34
N ARG A 527 -17.31 19.73 -8.90
CA ARG A 527 -18.15 19.96 -7.71
C ARG A 527 -17.59 19.39 -6.43
N VAL A 528 -16.54 18.57 -6.51
CA VAL A 528 -15.87 18.01 -5.35
C VAL A 528 -15.17 19.11 -4.57
N ALA A 529 -15.59 19.36 -3.33
CA ALA A 529 -15.17 20.55 -2.58
C ALA A 529 -13.69 20.54 -2.16
N ILE A 530 -13.04 19.38 -2.22
CA ILE A 530 -11.64 19.19 -1.84
C ILE A 530 -10.88 18.58 -3.02
N GLY A 531 -10.02 19.38 -3.66
CA GLY A 531 -9.26 18.94 -4.85
C GLY A 531 -8.42 17.68 -4.65
N SER A 532 -8.03 17.36 -3.40
CA SER A 532 -7.28 16.14 -3.08
C SER A 532 -8.00 14.84 -3.40
N PHE A 533 -9.34 14.86 -3.52
CA PHE A 533 -10.11 13.67 -3.92
C PHE A 533 -9.96 13.37 -5.41
N ASN A 534 -9.96 14.39 -6.28
CA ASN A 534 -9.66 14.21 -7.71
C ASN A 534 -8.23 13.67 -7.89
N GLU A 535 -7.25 14.20 -7.15
CA GLU A 535 -5.89 13.64 -7.18
C GLU A 535 -5.84 12.18 -6.70
N GLU A 536 -6.67 11.77 -5.73
CA GLU A 536 -6.76 10.38 -5.29
C GLU A 536 -7.40 9.48 -6.34
N ALA A 537 -8.43 9.96 -7.04
CA ALA A 537 -9.05 9.30 -8.17
C ALA A 537 -8.06 9.11 -9.34
N GLU A 538 -7.32 10.15 -9.72
CA GLU A 538 -6.25 10.07 -10.73
C GLU A 538 -5.18 9.05 -10.35
N ARG A 539 -4.74 9.07 -9.09
CA ARG A 539 -3.75 8.10 -8.58
C ARG A 539 -4.29 6.67 -8.63
N PHE A 540 -5.53 6.45 -8.22
CA PHE A 540 -6.15 5.12 -8.27
C PHE A 540 -6.32 4.61 -9.70
N ALA A 541 -6.78 5.47 -10.61
CA ALA A 541 -6.93 5.16 -12.03
C ALA A 541 -5.58 4.77 -12.65
N ALA A 542 -4.54 5.58 -12.44
CA ALA A 542 -3.19 5.31 -12.95
C ALA A 542 -2.63 3.98 -12.42
N LYS A 543 -2.80 3.73 -11.12
CA LYS A 543 -2.32 2.55 -10.41
C LYS A 543 -2.89 1.24 -10.94
N TYR A 544 -4.18 1.22 -11.25
CA TYR A 544 -4.91 0.08 -11.80
C TYR A 544 -5.07 0.12 -13.32
N ARG A 545 -4.53 1.14 -13.98
CA ARG A 545 -4.62 1.40 -15.43
C ARG A 545 -6.07 1.52 -15.93
N ILE A 546 -6.99 1.96 -15.07
CA ILE A 546 -8.40 2.17 -15.41
C ILE A 546 -8.51 3.40 -16.30
N VAL A 547 -9.39 3.35 -17.32
CA VAL A 547 -9.59 4.46 -18.24
C VAL A 547 -10.12 5.70 -17.48
N PRO A 548 -9.44 6.86 -17.57
CA PRO A 548 -9.89 8.06 -16.88
C PRO A 548 -11.10 8.68 -17.59
N GLY A 549 -12.14 8.98 -16.80
CA GLY A 549 -13.31 9.75 -17.22
C GLY A 549 -13.46 11.03 -16.41
N ALA A 550 -14.37 11.89 -16.84
CA ALA A 550 -14.69 13.13 -16.15
C ALA A 550 -16.15 13.54 -16.40
N GLY A 551 -16.74 14.20 -15.41
CA GLY A 551 -18.14 14.58 -15.47
C GLY A 551 -18.42 15.84 -14.67
N SER A 552 -19.38 16.64 -15.12
CA SER A 552 -19.75 17.87 -14.42
C SER A 552 -20.56 17.63 -13.15
N ASP A 553 -21.13 16.42 -13.00
CA ASP A 553 -22.16 16.10 -12.01
C ASP A 553 -23.26 17.18 -11.96
N SER A 554 -23.67 17.62 -13.15
CA SER A 554 -24.49 18.82 -13.25
C SER A 554 -25.95 18.53 -12.93
N HIS A 555 -26.48 19.29 -11.98
CA HIS A 555 -27.90 19.28 -11.58
C HIS A 555 -28.67 20.51 -12.07
N VAL A 556 -27.99 21.40 -12.79
CA VAL A 556 -28.50 22.67 -13.32
C VAL A 556 -27.92 22.89 -14.71
N ALA A 557 -28.69 23.36 -15.69
CA ALA A 557 -28.17 23.53 -17.06
C ALA A 557 -26.89 24.38 -17.13
N ALA A 558 -26.75 25.39 -16.26
CA ALA A 558 -25.58 26.26 -16.19
C ALA A 558 -24.27 25.56 -15.77
N GLY A 559 -24.35 24.40 -15.11
CA GLY A 559 -23.18 23.61 -14.70
C GLY A 559 -22.60 22.72 -15.80
N LEU A 560 -23.36 22.53 -16.88
CA LEU A 560 -22.97 21.69 -18.02
C LEU A 560 -21.67 22.22 -18.65
N GLY A 561 -20.76 21.32 -19.03
CA GLY A 561 -19.52 21.67 -19.74
C GLY A 561 -18.49 22.43 -18.90
N SER A 562 -18.63 22.39 -17.57
CA SER A 562 -17.61 22.82 -16.60
C SER A 562 -16.35 21.93 -16.66
N VAL A 563 -16.51 20.69 -17.10
CA VAL A 563 -15.46 19.81 -17.60
C VAL A 563 -15.86 19.28 -18.97
N ARG A 564 -14.87 18.97 -19.80
CA ARG A 564 -15.07 18.36 -21.12
C ARG A 564 -14.05 17.26 -21.32
N ILE A 565 -14.49 16.18 -21.93
CA ILE A 565 -13.61 15.12 -22.44
C ILE A 565 -13.55 15.28 -23.95
N ARG A 566 -12.38 15.61 -24.47
CA ARG A 566 -12.14 15.69 -25.91
C ARG A 566 -11.67 14.34 -26.42
N MET A 567 -12.47 13.73 -27.28
CA MET A 567 -12.24 12.37 -27.76
C MET A 567 -12.71 12.20 -29.21
N ARG A 568 -12.36 11.09 -29.86
CA ARG A 568 -12.85 10.77 -31.20
C ARG A 568 -14.34 10.41 -31.16
N ASP A 569 -15.09 10.81 -32.18
CA ASP A 569 -16.50 10.42 -32.33
C ASP A 569 -16.64 8.89 -32.39
N PHE A 570 -17.66 8.33 -31.74
CA PHE A 570 -17.78 6.89 -31.47
C PHE A 570 -19.22 6.40 -31.69
N ASP A 571 -19.37 5.12 -31.98
CA ASP A 571 -20.67 4.45 -32.08
C ASP A 571 -20.70 3.20 -31.19
N GLY A 572 -21.49 3.26 -30.13
CA GLY A 572 -21.63 2.17 -29.16
C GLY A 572 -20.55 2.14 -28.06
N PRO A 573 -20.66 1.18 -27.12
CA PRO A 573 -19.84 1.15 -25.91
C PRO A 573 -18.37 0.82 -26.17
N GLU A 574 -18.06 -0.11 -27.07
CA GLU A 574 -16.66 -0.52 -27.34
C GLU A 574 -15.84 0.63 -27.95
N GLU A 575 -16.38 1.29 -28.98
CA GLU A 575 -15.73 2.45 -29.60
C GLU A 575 -15.64 3.63 -28.62
N PHE A 576 -16.64 3.82 -27.77
CA PHE A 576 -16.61 4.84 -26.72
C PHE A 576 -15.44 4.63 -25.77
N LEU A 577 -15.32 3.42 -25.21
CA LEU A 577 -14.28 3.11 -24.24
C LEU A 577 -12.88 3.22 -24.85
N GLU A 578 -12.70 2.73 -26.07
CA GLU A 578 -11.44 2.87 -26.78
C GLU A 578 -11.12 4.34 -27.07
N SER A 579 -12.09 5.14 -27.53
CA SER A 579 -11.89 6.57 -27.75
C SER A 579 -11.58 7.33 -26.45
N LEU A 580 -12.20 6.93 -25.33
CA LEU A 580 -12.01 7.53 -24.02
C LEU A 580 -10.58 7.30 -23.49
N ARG A 581 -9.99 6.15 -23.79
CA ARG A 581 -8.59 5.81 -23.43
C ARG A 581 -7.57 6.82 -23.96
N HIS A 582 -7.84 7.42 -25.12
CA HIS A 582 -6.97 8.41 -25.77
C HIS A 582 -7.47 9.84 -25.59
N ALA A 583 -8.44 10.07 -24.72
CA ALA A 583 -9.10 11.36 -24.57
C ALA A 583 -8.27 12.35 -23.75
N GLU A 584 -8.50 13.63 -24.02
CA GLU A 584 -7.96 14.74 -23.24
C GLU A 584 -9.06 15.32 -22.33
N ILE A 585 -8.81 15.38 -21.02
CA ILE A 585 -9.74 16.03 -20.07
C ILE A 585 -9.40 17.52 -20.02
N VAL A 586 -10.33 18.35 -20.50
CA VAL A 586 -10.22 19.81 -20.55
C VAL A 586 -11.06 20.42 -19.42
N THR A 587 -10.40 21.13 -18.51
CA THR A 587 -11.05 21.78 -17.36
C THR A 587 -11.17 23.28 -17.59
N LYS A 588 -12.30 23.88 -17.19
CA LYS A 588 -12.42 25.34 -17.07
C LYS A 588 -12.31 25.73 -15.59
N PRO A 589 -11.52 26.74 -15.22
CA PRO A 589 -11.52 27.24 -13.85
C PRO A 589 -12.90 27.86 -13.55
N GLY A 590 -13.72 27.14 -12.79
CA GLY A 590 -15.04 27.59 -12.33
C GLY A 590 -15.07 27.69 -10.80
N THR A 591 -15.71 28.73 -10.26
CA THR A 591 -15.80 28.91 -8.81
C THR A 591 -16.87 27.99 -8.21
N LEU A 592 -16.47 27.03 -7.39
CA LEU A 592 -17.31 25.99 -6.77
C LEU A 592 -18.52 26.56 -6.00
N LEU A 593 -18.32 27.69 -5.30
CA LEU A 593 -19.36 28.46 -4.59
C LEU A 593 -20.48 28.96 -5.53
N TYR A 594 -20.15 29.31 -6.76
CA TYR A 594 -21.10 29.84 -7.73
C TYR A 594 -22.05 28.74 -8.22
N VAL A 595 -21.52 27.57 -8.56
CA VAL A 595 -22.32 26.43 -9.04
C VAL A 595 -23.21 25.87 -7.92
N GLN A 596 -22.69 25.76 -6.69
CA GLN A 596 -23.50 25.33 -5.54
C GLN A 596 -24.61 26.33 -5.20
N ALA A 597 -24.33 27.65 -5.25
CA ALA A 597 -25.35 28.68 -5.02
C ALA A 597 -26.49 28.61 -6.05
N LEU A 598 -26.18 28.32 -7.33
CA LEU A 598 -27.18 28.12 -8.37
C LEU A 598 -28.07 26.90 -8.09
N LYS A 599 -27.51 25.75 -7.68
CA LYS A 599 -28.29 24.56 -7.28
C LYS A 599 -29.29 24.90 -6.16
N PHE A 600 -28.84 25.60 -5.12
CA PHE A 600 -29.70 25.99 -4.00
C PHE A 600 -30.80 26.96 -4.42
N LEU A 601 -30.48 27.93 -5.29
CA LEU A 601 -31.46 28.88 -5.80
C LEU A 601 -32.50 28.20 -6.67
N GLU A 602 -32.12 27.32 -7.59
CA GLU A 602 -33.05 26.67 -8.53
C GLU A 602 -33.96 25.64 -7.84
N THR A 603 -33.45 24.91 -6.85
CA THR A 603 -34.23 23.95 -6.03
C THR A 603 -35.17 24.62 -5.03
N LYS A 604 -34.78 25.77 -4.43
CA LYS A 604 -35.64 26.50 -3.49
C LYS A 604 -36.59 27.49 -4.16
N ALA A 605 -36.21 28.12 -5.27
CA ALA A 605 -37.00 29.14 -5.97
C ALA A 605 -38.05 28.57 -6.93
N THR A 606 -38.15 27.24 -7.09
CA THR A 606 -39.17 26.62 -7.94
C THR A 606 -40.58 26.95 -7.40
N PRO A 607 -41.43 27.72 -8.11
CA PRO A 607 -42.75 28.14 -7.63
C PRO A 607 -43.64 26.93 -7.33
N ALA A 608 -44.56 27.05 -6.36
CA ALA A 608 -45.45 25.94 -5.96
C ALA A 608 -46.25 25.36 -7.14
N ALA A 609 -46.57 26.18 -8.15
CA ALA A 609 -47.21 25.75 -9.39
C ALA A 609 -46.31 24.82 -10.24
N ALA A 610 -45.03 25.13 -10.37
CA ALA A 610 -44.05 24.31 -11.08
C ALA A 610 -43.75 22.99 -10.33
N ARG A 611 -43.70 23.02 -8.99
CA ARG A 611 -43.60 21.79 -8.17
C ARG A 611 -44.82 20.89 -8.34
N ARG A 612 -46.03 21.46 -8.42
CA ARG A 612 -47.28 20.72 -8.71
C ARG A 612 -47.28 20.15 -10.13
N ALA A 613 -46.80 20.89 -11.13
CA ALA A 613 -46.67 20.41 -12.51
C ALA A 613 -45.63 19.27 -12.61
N ARG A 614 -44.50 19.35 -11.91
CA ARG A 614 -43.50 18.27 -11.80
C ARG A 614 -44.09 17.03 -11.15
N ARG A 615 -44.82 17.18 -10.03
CA ARG A 615 -45.51 16.07 -9.36
C ARG A 615 -46.60 15.46 -10.25
N ALA A 616 -47.35 16.28 -10.99
CA ALA A 616 -48.38 15.83 -11.93
C ALA A 616 -47.78 15.10 -13.15
N ARG A 617 -46.63 15.57 -13.69
CA ARG A 617 -45.88 14.86 -14.74
C ARG A 617 -45.36 13.51 -14.23
N ARG A 618 -44.79 13.47 -13.01
CA ARG A 618 -44.31 12.24 -12.36
C ARG A 618 -45.43 11.24 -12.11
N VAL A 619 -46.60 11.70 -11.64
CA VAL A 619 -47.80 10.87 -11.46
C VAL A 619 -48.36 10.39 -12.80
N ARG A 620 -48.50 11.26 -13.81
CA ARG A 620 -48.97 10.87 -15.15
C ARG A 620 -48.06 9.84 -15.82
N ARG A 621 -46.75 9.91 -15.58
CA ARG A 621 -45.76 8.95 -16.08
C ARG A 621 -45.82 7.63 -15.32
N ALA A 622 -46.00 7.66 -13.99
CA ALA A 622 -46.19 6.45 -13.17
C ALA A 622 -47.48 5.69 -13.51
N THR A 623 -48.53 6.39 -13.96
CA THR A 623 -49.82 5.80 -14.38
C THR A 623 -49.88 5.39 -15.85
N ARG A 624 -48.76 5.48 -16.60
CA ARG A 624 -48.68 5.12 -18.03
C ARG A 624 -47.97 3.76 -18.28
N LYS A 625 -47.73 2.97 -17.23
CA LYS A 625 -47.29 1.57 -17.34
C LYS A 625 -48.45 0.68 -17.74
#